data_AF-A0A7J6WVR5-F1
#
_entry.id   AF-A0A7J6WVR5-F1
#
_cell.length_a   1.000
_cell.length_b   1.000
_cell.length_c   1.000
_cell.angle_alpha   90.00
_cell.angle_beta   90.00
_cell.angle_gamma   90.00
#
_symmetry.space_group_name_H-M   'P 1'
#
loop_
_entity.id
_entity.type
_entity.pdbx_description
1 polymer ?
#
loop_
_entity_poly.entity_id
_entity_poly.type
_entity_poly.pdbx_seq_one_letter_code
_entity_poly.pdbx_strand_id
1 'polypeptide(L)'
;MAFQAAIFRWMSPFKKKQPSAHDVFVGNWKPTKNDTLAKRVPGFGATMNLLYADLTCGQGDIDPMNNIISHYQYYLDLMGVGREEAGTHEELTCAEQELFNPPAPAYSTT
;
A
#
# COMPACT_ATOMS: atom_id res chain seq x y z
N MET A 1 -4.32 -6.60 -23.17
CA MET A 1 -4.48 -5.23 -22.66
C MET A 1 -4.71 -5.15 -21.15
N ALA A 2 -5.75 -5.76 -20.57
CA ALA A 2 -6.05 -5.62 -19.13
C ALA A 2 -4.88 -6.01 -18.19
N PHE A 3 -4.31 -7.21 -18.37
CA PHE A 3 -3.16 -7.65 -17.56
C PHE A 3 -1.92 -6.79 -17.75
N GLN A 4 -1.62 -6.38 -18.98
CA GLN A 4 -0.48 -5.49 -19.24
C GLN A 4 -0.64 -4.14 -18.55
N ALA A 5 -1.86 -3.58 -18.51
CA ALA A 5 -2.14 -2.35 -17.79
C ALA A 5 -1.96 -2.52 -16.27
N ALA A 6 -2.42 -3.65 -15.70
CA ALA A 6 -2.21 -3.97 -14.30
C ALA A 6 -0.71 -4.11 -13.94
N ILE A 7 0.06 -4.83 -14.75
CA ILE A 7 1.51 -4.97 -14.58
C ILE A 7 2.21 -3.61 -14.76
N PHE A 8 1.81 -2.81 -15.74
CA PHE A 8 2.35 -1.47 -15.92
C PHE A 8 2.09 -0.60 -14.68
N ARG A 9 0.88 -0.66 -14.10
CA ARG A 9 0.51 0.05 -12.88
C ARG A 9 1.29 -0.42 -11.65
N TRP A 10 1.65 -1.71 -11.60
CA TRP A 10 2.44 -2.33 -10.54
C TRP A 10 3.93 -1.95 -10.61
N MET A 11 4.49 -1.93 -11.82
CA MET A 11 5.93 -1.68 -12.06
C MET A 11 6.29 -0.20 -12.18
N SER A 12 5.35 0.67 -12.55
CA SER A 12 5.65 2.08 -12.85
C SER A 12 5.35 2.99 -11.66
N PRO A 13 6.31 3.83 -11.21
CA PRO A 13 6.04 4.87 -10.23
C PRO A 13 4.99 5.88 -10.72
N PHE A 14 4.10 6.28 -9.82
CA PHE A 14 3.04 7.25 -10.15
C PHE A 14 3.56 8.69 -10.23
N LYS A 15 4.48 9.09 -9.34
CA LYS A 15 5.13 10.41 -9.33
C LYS A 15 6.64 10.29 -9.33
N LYS A 16 7.32 11.34 -9.82
CA LYS A 16 8.77 11.48 -9.71
C LYS A 16 9.17 11.45 -8.22
N LYS A 17 10.11 10.56 -7.86
CA LYS A 17 10.59 10.27 -6.48
C LYS A 17 9.69 9.39 -5.60
N GLN A 18 8.52 8.94 -6.07
CA GLN A 18 7.80 7.85 -5.39
C GLN A 18 8.33 6.50 -5.87
N PRO A 19 8.31 5.45 -5.03
CA PRO A 19 8.60 4.08 -5.47
C PRO A 19 7.44 3.51 -6.31
N SER A 20 7.72 2.45 -7.06
CA SER A 20 6.65 1.62 -7.65
C SER A 20 6.05 0.69 -6.59
N ALA A 21 4.85 0.17 -6.85
CA ALA A 21 4.23 -0.81 -5.96
C ALA A 21 5.09 -2.08 -5.83
N HIS A 22 5.69 -2.49 -6.95
CA HIS A 22 6.68 -3.57 -6.99
C HIS A 22 7.88 -3.30 -6.09
N ASP A 23 8.52 -2.13 -6.19
CA ASP A 23 9.74 -1.81 -5.43
C ASP A 23 9.50 -1.78 -3.91
N VAL A 24 8.30 -1.34 -3.50
CA VAL A 24 7.89 -1.41 -2.09
C VAL A 24 7.68 -2.86 -1.66
N PHE A 25 6.95 -3.64 -2.46
CA PHE A 25 6.58 -5.01 -2.11
C PHE A 25 7.80 -5.93 -1.98
N VAL A 26 8.81 -5.78 -2.85
CA VAL A 26 10.03 -6.60 -2.80
C VAL A 26 11.12 -6.04 -1.87
N GLY A 27 10.86 -4.92 -1.18
CA GLY A 27 11.79 -4.33 -0.21
C GLY A 27 12.95 -3.50 -0.79
N ASN A 28 12.89 -3.12 -2.08
CA ASN A 28 13.91 -2.26 -2.70
C ASN A 28 13.79 -0.79 -2.28
N TRP A 29 12.58 -0.35 -1.95
CA TRP A 29 12.32 1.01 -1.49
C TRP A 29 12.81 1.21 -0.06
N LYS A 30 13.57 2.29 0.16
CA LYS A 30 13.99 2.74 1.48
C LYS A 30 13.14 3.93 1.90
N PRO A 31 12.37 3.83 3.00
CA PRO A 31 11.58 4.94 3.52
C PRO A 31 12.45 6.16 3.81
N THR A 32 11.95 7.33 3.44
CA THR A 32 12.54 8.61 3.85
C THR A 32 12.10 8.99 5.26
N LYS A 33 12.71 10.03 5.84
CA LYS A 33 12.24 10.57 7.14
C LYS A 33 10.76 10.93 7.13
N ASN A 34 10.26 11.48 6.02
CA ASN A 34 8.85 11.84 5.89
C ASN A 34 7.95 10.60 5.84
N ASP A 35 8.42 9.52 5.21
CA ASP A 35 7.67 8.26 5.17
C ASP A 35 7.57 7.65 6.57
N THR A 36 8.66 7.64 7.34
CA THR A 36 8.64 7.15 8.72
C THR A 36 7.74 8.00 9.62
N LEU A 37 7.76 9.33 9.49
CA LEU A 37 6.84 10.21 10.23
C LEU A 37 5.37 9.96 9.86
N ALA A 38 5.11 9.64 8.59
CA ALA A 38 3.81 9.25 8.06
C ALA A 38 3.44 7.78 8.33
N LYS A 39 4.21 7.06 9.17
CA LYS A 39 4.05 5.63 9.49
C LYS A 39 4.12 4.69 8.28
N ARG A 40 4.65 5.14 7.14
CA ARG A 40 4.82 4.30 5.95
C ARG A 40 6.06 3.43 6.10
N VAL A 41 5.84 2.13 6.26
CA VAL A 41 6.87 1.11 6.38
C VAL A 41 6.88 0.19 5.14
N PRO A 42 8.02 -0.43 4.77
CA PRO A 42 8.06 -1.41 3.70
C PRO A 42 7.13 -2.58 4.00
N GLY A 43 6.36 -3.01 3.01
CA GLY A 43 5.39 -4.10 3.18
C GLY A 43 4.12 -3.92 2.35
N PHE A 44 3.17 -4.83 2.53
CA PHE A 44 1.93 -4.86 1.78
C PHE A 44 1.05 -3.63 2.04
N GLY A 45 1.07 -3.09 3.26
CA GLY A 45 0.37 -1.86 3.63
C GLY A 45 0.77 -0.66 2.76
N ALA A 46 2.07 -0.41 2.62
CA ALA A 46 2.56 0.68 1.77
C ALA A 46 2.32 0.42 0.27
N THR A 47 2.37 -0.85 -0.16
CA THR A 47 1.96 -1.25 -1.52
C THR A 47 0.48 -0.93 -1.78
N MET A 48 -0.42 -1.26 -0.85
CA MET A 48 -1.84 -0.91 -0.93
C MET A 48 -2.03 0.61 -0.94
N ASN A 49 -1.31 1.35 -0.09
CA ASN A 49 -1.35 2.81 -0.05
C ASN A 49 -0.99 3.43 -1.42
N LEU A 50 0.04 2.93 -2.11
CA LEU A 50 0.39 3.42 -3.46
C LEU A 50 -0.68 3.14 -4.53
N LEU A 51 -1.46 2.08 -4.38
CA LEU A 51 -2.43 1.64 -5.39
C LEU A 51 -3.85 2.15 -5.13
N TYR A 52 -4.28 2.12 -3.88
CA TYR A 52 -5.68 2.24 -3.44
C TYR A 52 -5.88 3.14 -2.22
N ALA A 53 -4.88 3.98 -1.89
CA ALA A 53 -4.85 4.92 -0.75
C ALA A 53 -6.22 5.47 -0.32
N ASP A 54 -6.90 6.14 -1.26
CA ASP A 54 -8.15 6.87 -1.00
C ASP A 54 -9.29 5.98 -0.49
N LEU A 55 -9.23 4.68 -0.78
CA LEU A 55 -10.24 3.70 -0.41
C LEU A 55 -9.87 2.86 0.82
N THR A 56 -8.58 2.76 1.17
CA THR A 56 -8.11 1.74 2.11
C THR A 56 -7.27 2.26 3.27
N CYS A 57 -6.64 3.43 3.17
CA CYS A 57 -5.60 3.85 4.10
C CYS A 57 -5.95 5.11 4.89
N GLY A 58 -5.30 5.30 6.05
CA GLY A 58 -5.44 6.50 6.89
C GLY A 58 -6.80 6.65 7.59
N GLN A 59 -7.58 5.57 7.65
CA GLN A 59 -8.96 5.57 8.16
C GLN A 59 -9.19 4.49 9.24
N GLY A 60 -8.11 3.91 9.76
CA GLY A 60 -8.18 2.74 10.65
C GLY A 60 -8.44 1.44 9.88
N ASP A 61 -8.77 0.39 10.63
CA ASP A 61 -9.12 -0.91 10.05
C ASP A 61 -10.53 -0.89 9.45
N ILE A 62 -10.60 -0.77 8.13
CA ILE A 62 -11.85 -0.72 7.37
C ILE A 62 -12.03 -1.93 6.45
N ASP A 63 -13.28 -2.30 6.19
CA ASP A 63 -13.63 -3.48 5.38
C ASP A 63 -12.97 -3.50 3.98
N PRO A 64 -12.87 -2.39 3.22
CA PRO A 64 -12.17 -2.40 1.93
C PRO A 64 -10.71 -2.86 2.04
N MET A 65 -10.00 -2.44 3.09
CA MET A 65 -8.62 -2.87 3.34
C MET A 65 -8.57 -4.35 3.71
N ASN A 66 -9.43 -4.77 4.66
CA ASN A 66 -9.50 -6.16 5.12
C ASN A 66 -9.85 -7.14 3.99
N ASN A 67 -10.65 -6.71 3.00
CA ASN A 67 -10.93 -7.48 1.81
C ASN A 67 -9.67 -7.71 0.96
N ILE A 68 -8.81 -6.70 0.77
CA ILE A 68 -7.56 -6.87 0.02
C ILE A 68 -6.58 -7.78 0.80
N ILE A 69 -6.46 -7.57 2.11
CA ILE A 69 -5.59 -8.38 2.98
C ILE A 69 -6.01 -9.85 2.99
N SER A 70 -7.31 -10.14 3.08
CA SER A 70 -7.79 -11.52 3.10
C SER A 70 -7.49 -12.26 1.79
N HIS A 71 -7.54 -11.58 0.64
CA HIS A 71 -7.12 -12.16 -0.64
C HIS A 71 -5.61 -12.43 -0.65
N TYR A 72 -4.79 -11.50 -0.17
CA TYR A 72 -3.36 -11.69 -0.07
C TYR A 72 -2.99 -12.90 0.79
N GLN A 73 -3.56 -12.99 2.00
CA GLN A 73 -3.36 -14.12 2.90
C GLN A 73 -3.84 -15.45 2.30
N TYR A 74 -4.98 -15.45 1.61
CA TYR A 74 -5.47 -16.63 0.90
C TYR A 74 -4.47 -17.12 -0.17
N TYR A 75 -3.86 -16.22 -0.93
CA TYR A 75 -2.84 -16.60 -1.91
C TYR A 75 -1.54 -17.11 -1.26
N LEU A 76 -1.16 -16.58 -0.10
CA LEU A 76 -0.02 -17.12 0.66
C LEU A 76 -0.26 -18.56 1.10
N ASP A 77 -1.47 -18.87 1.58
CA ASP A 77 -1.87 -20.24 1.94
C ASP A 77 -1.80 -21.17 0.70
N LEU A 78 -2.34 -20.73 -0.43
CA LEU A 78 -2.33 -21.52 -1.67
C LEU A 78 -0.92 -21.79 -2.21
N MET A 79 0.02 -20.86 -1.99
CA MET A 79 1.42 -21.03 -2.40
C MET A 79 2.24 -21.84 -1.39
N GLY A 80 1.67 -22.22 -0.24
CA GLY A 80 2.37 -22.92 0.83
C GLY A 80 3.39 -22.05 1.58
N VAL A 81 3.24 -20.72 1.50
CA VAL A 81 4.08 -19.75 2.21
C VAL A 81 3.55 -19.51 3.63
N GLY A 82 2.22 -19.51 3.81
CA GLY A 82 1.58 -19.30 5.10
C GLY A 82 1.33 -17.82 5.42
N ARG A 83 0.35 -17.54 6.29
CA ARG A 83 -0.07 -16.17 6.64
C ARG A 83 0.87 -15.49 7.61
N GLU A 84 1.63 -16.26 8.37
CA GLU A 84 2.67 -15.81 9.29
C GLU A 84 3.77 -15.02 8.58
N GLU A 85 4.00 -15.32 7.30
CA GLU A 85 4.96 -14.62 6.44
C GLU A 85 4.39 -13.34 5.80
N ALA A 86 3.12 -13.00 6.08
CA ALA A 86 2.49 -11.76 5.57
C ALA A 86 3.06 -10.49 6.22
N GLY A 87 3.89 -10.64 7.27
CA GLY A 87 4.47 -9.54 8.04
C GLY A 87 3.65 -9.17 9.27
N THR A 88 4.19 -8.23 10.05
CA THR A 88 3.50 -7.65 11.21
C THR A 88 2.26 -6.86 10.79
N HIS A 89 1.39 -6.52 11.75
CA HIS A 89 0.20 -5.72 11.46
C HIS A 89 0.55 -4.36 10.82
N GLU A 90 1.66 -3.73 11.22
CA GLU A 90 2.10 -2.44 10.66
C GLU A 90 2.61 -2.56 9.22
N GLU A 91 3.23 -3.69 8.86
CA GLU A 91 3.72 -3.98 7.51
C GLU A 91 2.60 -4.44 6.58
N LEU A 92 1.60 -5.15 7.13
CA LEU A 92 0.48 -5.72 6.38
C LEU A 92 -0.62 -4.69 6.12
N THR A 93 -0.86 -3.77 7.05
CA THR A 93 -1.97 -2.80 6.97
C THR A 93 -1.51 -1.39 6.63
N CYS A 94 -2.45 -0.56 6.19
CA CYS A 94 -2.23 0.88 6.03
C CYS A 94 -3.20 1.72 6.86
N ALA A 95 -3.76 1.14 7.92
CA ALA A 95 -4.77 1.74 8.78
C ALA A 95 -4.34 3.12 9.31
N GLU A 96 -3.09 3.21 9.79
CA GLU A 96 -2.51 4.42 10.37
C GLU A 96 -1.55 5.17 9.46
N GLN A 97 -1.34 4.69 8.22
CA GLN A 97 -0.41 5.33 7.29
C GLN A 97 -1.04 6.56 6.67
N GLU A 98 -0.30 7.67 6.63
CA GLU A 98 -0.73 8.81 5.80
C GLU A 98 -0.61 8.45 4.32
N LEU A 99 -1.50 9.02 3.51
CA LEU A 99 -1.56 8.75 2.07
C LEU A 99 -0.28 9.24 1.37
N PHE A 100 0.23 8.45 0.42
CA PHE A 100 1.30 8.92 -0.47
C PHE A 100 0.86 10.12 -1.33
N ASN A 101 -0.42 10.15 -1.67
CA ASN A 101 -1.03 11.12 -2.57
C ASN A 101 -2.34 11.65 -1.95
N PRO A 102 -2.28 12.47 -0.89
CA PRO A 102 -3.48 12.98 -0.27
C PRO A 102 -4.29 13.80 -1.28
N PRO A 103 -5.64 13.69 -1.27
CA PRO A 103 -6.47 14.57 -2.07
C PRO A 103 -6.19 16.03 -1.68
N ALA A 104 -6.23 16.94 -2.66
CA ALA A 104 -6.04 18.36 -2.38
C ALA A 104 -7.03 18.79 -1.29
N PRO A 105 -6.61 19.62 -0.31
CA PRO A 105 -7.54 20.14 0.68
C PRO A 105 -8.66 20.86 -0.05
N ALA A 106 -9.91 20.52 0.27
CA ALA A 106 -11.06 21.28 -0.20
C ALA A 106 -10.85 22.73 0.24
N TYR A 107 -10.72 23.66 -0.71
CA TYR A 107 -10.68 25.08 -0.38
C TYR A 107 -11.91 25.37 0.48
N SER A 108 -11.69 25.77 1.73
CA SER A 108 -12.74 26.28 2.58
C SER A 108 -13.26 27.55 1.89
N THR A 109 -14.44 27.47 1.30
CA THR A 109 -15.21 28.66 0.93
C THR A 109 -15.55 29.37 2.22
N THR A 110 -14.79 30.43 2.51
CA THR A 110 -15.13 31.47 3.49
C THR A 110 -16.39 32.20 3.04
#